data_AF-A0A6J1QQ02-F1
#
_entry.id   AF-A0A6J1QQ02-F1
#
_cell.length_a   1.000
_cell.length_b   1.000
_cell.length_c   1.000
_cell.angle_alpha   90.00
_cell.angle_beta   90.00
_cell.angle_gamma   90.00
#
_symmetry.space_group_name_H-M   'P 1'
#
loop_
_entity.id
_entity.type
_entity.pdbx_description
1 polymer ?
#
loop_
_entity_poly.entity_id
_entity_poly.type
_entity_poly.pdbx_seq_one_letter_code
_entity_poly.pdbx_strand_id
1 'polypeptide(L)'
;MRVPTSVVFLNIFVIVLTCMSSIQCEKEKLGEEELKSQKFPPCAACKILTSSFKKGLDKTSRGKFEGGDSAWEEDKLGSYSRSEIRLIEIQENLCKDVERGEVQCQSLAEELESQIEEWWFKHQDTYPDIYDYICIEKTERCCPKDHYGPNCTQCPGYPDRICSNNGKCKGAGTRKGNGGCFCDKGYIGDICSECAPRYYESYKDEKTLLCSSCHAACDGPCKGAGPKDCEKCAAGWYMIEDKGCFDIDECLRSNDICPGNQFCINKEGSYACLACDKACNGCTGDGPDMCVKCADDYHKKDNLCINSDLLGRKKQENLARYLTYFGLCVATCIILQRNVYAASVIGLLVAVYISVSEYMIAYSNVQDTTTNMDILGPA
;
A
#
# COMPACT_ATOMS: atom_id res chain seq x y z
N MET A 1 -19.90 10.96 55.01
CA MET A 1 -18.47 10.91 54.64
C MET A 1 -18.39 11.02 53.13
N ARG A 2 -17.63 11.97 52.57
CA ARG A 2 -17.48 12.15 51.11
C ARG A 2 -16.14 11.56 50.67
N VAL A 3 -16.16 10.60 49.75
CA VAL A 3 -14.96 10.09 49.07
C VAL A 3 -14.50 11.15 48.06
N PRO A 4 -13.20 11.52 48.00
CA PRO A 4 -12.73 12.56 47.10
C PRO A 4 -12.77 12.11 45.63
N THR A 5 -13.18 13.03 44.75
CA THR A 5 -13.44 12.79 43.32
C THR A 5 -12.25 12.27 42.52
N SER A 6 -11.01 12.54 42.95
CA SER A 6 -9.79 12.00 42.31
C SER A 6 -9.73 10.46 42.32
N VAL A 7 -10.33 9.79 43.31
CA VAL A 7 -10.31 8.31 43.39
C VAL A 7 -11.20 7.68 42.32
N VAL A 8 -12.26 8.36 41.90
CA VAL A 8 -13.17 7.87 40.85
C VAL A 8 -12.49 7.96 39.48
N PHE A 9 -11.81 9.07 39.20
CA PHE A 9 -11.07 9.24 37.94
C PHE A 9 -9.91 8.24 37.79
N LEU A 10 -9.17 7.94 38.87
CA LEU A 10 -8.08 6.97 38.81
C LEU A 10 -8.58 5.56 38.43
N ASN A 11 -9.72 5.13 39.00
CA ASN A 11 -10.30 3.81 38.69
C ASN A 11 -10.88 3.75 37.27
N ILE A 12 -11.53 4.80 36.79
CA ILE A 12 -12.03 4.86 35.41
C ILE A 12 -10.87 4.82 34.40
N PHE A 13 -9.78 5.52 34.67
CA PHE A 13 -8.60 5.52 33.79
C PHE A 13 -7.94 4.14 33.71
N VAL A 14 -7.85 3.41 34.83
CA VAL A 14 -7.36 2.02 34.86
C VAL A 14 -8.29 1.08 34.07
N ILE A 15 -9.61 1.21 34.22
CA ILE A 15 -10.58 0.37 33.49
C ILE A 15 -10.51 0.61 31.98
N VAL A 16 -10.37 1.87 31.53
CA VAL A 16 -10.20 2.20 30.10
C VAL A 16 -8.88 1.67 29.54
N LEU A 17 -7.79 1.72 30.33
CA LEU A 17 -6.51 1.10 29.96
C LEU A 17 -6.60 -0.43 29.85
N THR A 18 -7.39 -1.11 30.69
CA THR A 18 -7.61 -2.56 30.56
C THR A 18 -8.55 -2.95 29.41
N CYS A 19 -9.48 -2.08 29.01
CA CYS A 19 -10.42 -2.36 27.91
C CYS A 19 -9.85 -2.06 26.51
N MET A 20 -8.75 -1.31 26.38
CA MET A 20 -8.05 -1.09 25.11
C MET A 20 -7.12 -2.25 24.70
N SER A 21 -6.93 -3.26 25.56
CA SER A 21 -6.06 -4.42 25.30
C SER A 21 -6.75 -5.56 24.55
N SER A 22 -7.86 -5.31 23.87
CA SER A 22 -8.62 -6.30 23.10
C SER A 22 -8.78 -5.83 21.66
N ILE A 23 -8.50 -6.72 20.70
CA ILE A 23 -8.52 -6.45 19.25
C ILE A 23 -7.26 -5.71 18.73
N GLN A 24 -6.09 -6.07 19.26
CA GLN A 24 -4.99 -6.35 18.34
C GLN A 24 -5.33 -7.66 17.63
N CYS A 25 -5.50 -7.64 16.30
CA CYS A 25 -5.42 -8.87 15.52
C CYS A 25 -3.92 -9.22 15.40
N GLU A 26 -3.35 -9.80 16.45
CA GLU A 26 -2.06 -10.47 16.34
C GLU A 26 -2.22 -11.59 15.32
N LYS A 27 -1.63 -11.38 14.13
CA LYS A 27 -1.08 -12.51 13.41
C LYS A 27 0.02 -13.05 14.30
N GLU A 28 -0.25 -14.15 15.00
CA GLU A 28 0.81 -14.98 15.58
C GLU A 28 1.87 -15.18 14.49
N LYS A 29 3.08 -14.68 14.74
CA LYS A 29 4.22 -15.03 13.91
C LYS A 29 4.53 -16.48 14.25
N LEU A 30 4.02 -17.38 13.40
CA LEU A 30 4.33 -18.81 13.44
C LEU A 30 5.84 -18.97 13.68
N GLY A 31 6.22 -19.79 14.67
CA GLY A 31 7.62 -19.90 15.07
C GLY A 31 8.50 -20.37 13.91
N GLU A 32 9.76 -19.96 13.89
CA GLU A 32 10.69 -20.34 12.80
C GLU A 32 10.81 -21.88 12.66
N GLU A 33 10.83 -22.61 13.78
CA GLU A 33 10.82 -24.07 13.83
C GLU A 33 9.51 -24.69 13.31
N GLU A 34 8.37 -24.02 13.52
CA GLU A 34 7.05 -24.45 13.07
C GLU A 34 6.86 -24.24 11.56
N LEU A 35 7.43 -23.16 11.02
CA LEU A 35 7.56 -22.94 9.58
C LEU A 35 8.45 -24.03 8.94
N LYS A 36 9.62 -24.32 9.51
CA LYS A 36 10.56 -25.34 9.02
C LYS A 36 10.00 -26.77 9.05
N SER A 37 9.14 -27.09 10.02
CA SER A 37 8.49 -28.39 10.16
C SER A 37 7.17 -28.55 9.38
N GLN A 38 6.69 -27.50 8.71
CA GLN A 38 5.47 -27.51 7.90
C GLN A 38 5.51 -28.57 6.79
N LYS A 39 4.49 -29.45 6.73
CA LYS A 39 4.39 -30.52 5.72
C LYS A 39 3.57 -30.11 4.49
N PHE A 40 4.18 -30.24 3.32
CA PHE A 40 3.58 -29.98 2.01
C PHE A 40 3.09 -31.25 1.31
N PRO A 41 2.11 -31.16 0.39
CA PRO A 41 1.73 -32.25 -0.50
C PRO A 41 2.90 -32.78 -1.34
N PRO A 42 2.92 -34.06 -1.76
CA PRO A 42 4.08 -34.69 -2.41
C PRO A 42 4.64 -33.94 -3.63
N CYS A 43 3.77 -33.43 -4.51
CA CYS A 43 4.22 -32.62 -5.65
C CYS A 43 4.83 -31.28 -5.23
N ALA A 44 4.28 -30.62 -4.21
CA ALA A 44 4.80 -29.35 -3.73
C ALA A 44 6.17 -29.54 -3.04
N ALA A 45 6.33 -30.60 -2.23
CA ALA A 45 7.63 -30.97 -1.67
C ALA A 45 8.67 -31.26 -2.77
N CYS A 46 8.30 -32.01 -3.81
CA CYS A 46 9.19 -32.28 -4.95
C CYS A 46 9.56 -31.01 -5.74
N LYS A 47 8.61 -30.06 -5.91
CA LYS A 47 8.88 -28.72 -6.48
C LYS A 47 9.83 -27.89 -5.61
N ILE A 48 9.73 -27.96 -4.28
CA ILE A 48 10.64 -27.27 -3.36
C ILE A 48 12.07 -27.82 -3.51
N LEU A 49 12.24 -29.15 -3.46
CA LEU A 49 13.53 -29.82 -3.63
C LEU A 49 14.18 -29.46 -4.98
N THR A 50 13.45 -29.66 -6.09
CA THR A 50 13.96 -29.38 -7.44
C THR A 50 14.20 -27.89 -7.68
N SER A 51 13.45 -27.00 -7.02
CA SER A 51 13.76 -25.55 -7.03
C SER A 51 15.04 -25.23 -6.26
N SER A 52 15.29 -25.85 -5.09
CA SER A 52 16.55 -25.68 -4.35
C SER A 52 17.73 -26.24 -5.16
N PHE A 53 17.56 -27.39 -5.84
CA PHE A 53 18.56 -27.94 -6.76
C PHE A 53 18.88 -26.99 -7.93
N LYS A 54 17.86 -26.38 -8.56
CA LYS A 54 18.06 -25.35 -9.60
C LYS A 54 18.80 -24.12 -9.08
N LYS A 55 18.48 -23.65 -7.87
CA LYS A 55 19.28 -22.58 -7.23
C LYS A 55 20.71 -23.03 -6.94
N GLY A 56 20.95 -24.32 -6.65
CA GLY A 56 22.28 -24.90 -6.53
C GLY A 56 23.06 -24.90 -7.85
N LEU A 57 22.40 -25.30 -8.96
CA LEU A 57 22.92 -25.15 -10.32
C LEU A 57 23.31 -23.69 -10.61
N ASP A 58 22.46 -22.72 -10.27
CA ASP A 58 22.72 -21.30 -10.47
C ASP A 58 23.88 -20.79 -9.60
N LYS A 59 23.93 -21.18 -8.31
CA LYS A 59 25.02 -20.82 -7.38
C LYS A 59 26.38 -21.36 -7.85
N THR A 60 26.43 -22.62 -8.28
CA THR A 60 27.64 -23.24 -8.85
C THR A 60 27.93 -22.80 -10.29
N SER A 61 27.02 -22.07 -10.95
CA SER A 61 27.27 -21.54 -12.31
C SER A 61 28.21 -20.33 -12.34
N ARG A 62 28.46 -19.70 -11.19
CA ARG A 62 29.35 -18.55 -11.02
C ARG A 62 30.45 -18.93 -10.02
N GLY A 63 31.60 -19.36 -10.55
CA GLY A 63 32.69 -19.89 -9.73
C GLY A 63 33.19 -18.91 -8.67
N LYS A 64 33.43 -19.42 -7.45
CA LYS A 64 34.14 -18.70 -6.38
C LYS A 64 35.67 -18.77 -6.60
N PHE A 65 36.17 -18.15 -7.66
CA PHE A 65 37.62 -18.04 -7.88
C PHE A 65 38.04 -16.57 -7.93
N GLU A 66 38.82 -16.19 -6.92
CA GLU A 66 39.30 -14.82 -6.68
C GLU A 66 40.48 -14.49 -7.63
N GLY A 67 40.23 -14.13 -8.89
CA GLY A 67 41.33 -13.69 -9.77
C GLY A 67 41.02 -13.50 -11.26
N GLY A 68 40.57 -12.29 -11.60
CA GLY A 68 40.52 -11.64 -12.92
C GLY A 68 40.92 -12.38 -14.22
N ASP A 69 39.91 -12.57 -15.05
CA ASP A 69 39.86 -12.62 -16.53
C ASP A 69 40.94 -13.41 -17.31
N SER A 70 40.59 -14.65 -17.65
CA SER A 70 40.79 -15.21 -19.00
C SER A 70 39.58 -14.86 -19.90
N ALA A 71 39.52 -15.39 -21.14
CA ALA A 71 38.37 -15.21 -22.05
C ALA A 71 38.01 -16.49 -22.88
N TRP A 72 36.73 -16.86 -22.88
CA TRP A 72 36.02 -18.06 -23.45
C TRP A 72 35.90 -19.38 -22.61
N GLU A 73 36.51 -19.58 -21.44
CA GLU A 73 36.21 -20.76 -20.60
C GLU A 73 34.85 -20.73 -19.86
N GLU A 74 34.38 -19.63 -19.25
CA GLU A 74 33.80 -18.43 -19.88
C GLU A 74 32.83 -18.65 -21.08
N ASP A 75 32.37 -19.89 -21.34
CA ASP A 75 31.14 -20.19 -22.12
C ASP A 75 30.22 -21.25 -21.46
N LYS A 76 30.66 -21.84 -20.35
CA LYS A 76 29.99 -21.64 -19.05
C LYS A 76 30.73 -22.32 -17.92
N LEU A 77 30.97 -23.63 -18.04
CA LEU A 77 31.37 -24.49 -16.92
C LEU A 77 32.28 -25.68 -17.29
N GLY A 78 32.74 -25.78 -18.54
CA GLY A 78 33.66 -26.83 -19.00
C GLY A 78 33.26 -28.26 -18.59
N SER A 79 34.24 -29.07 -18.18
CA SER A 79 34.04 -30.41 -17.60
C SER A 79 33.41 -30.38 -16.20
N TYR A 80 33.59 -29.29 -15.44
CA TYR A 80 32.98 -29.10 -14.13
C TYR A 80 31.44 -29.08 -14.20
N SER A 81 30.87 -28.64 -15.34
CA SER A 81 29.43 -28.57 -15.62
C SER A 81 28.64 -29.84 -15.26
N ARG A 82 29.19 -31.02 -15.55
CA ARG A 82 28.64 -32.35 -15.24
C ARG A 82 29.54 -33.18 -14.32
N SER A 83 30.50 -32.54 -13.65
CA SER A 83 31.39 -33.24 -12.71
C SER A 83 30.65 -33.71 -11.45
N GLU A 84 31.15 -34.77 -10.85
CA GLU A 84 30.71 -35.29 -9.55
C GLU A 84 30.92 -34.27 -8.43
N ILE A 85 32.05 -33.55 -8.45
CA ILE A 85 32.38 -32.48 -7.49
C ILE A 85 31.28 -31.40 -7.46
N ARG A 86 30.86 -30.93 -8.64
CA ARG A 86 29.77 -29.96 -8.76
C ARG A 86 28.43 -30.51 -8.23
N LEU A 87 28.15 -31.79 -8.43
CA LEU A 87 26.94 -32.41 -7.92
C LEU A 87 26.94 -32.44 -6.38
N ILE A 88 28.06 -32.82 -5.76
CA ILE A 88 28.25 -32.84 -4.31
C ILE A 88 28.08 -31.42 -3.73
N GLU A 89 28.72 -30.40 -4.32
CA GLU A 89 28.57 -28.99 -3.89
C GLU A 89 27.10 -28.51 -3.93
N ILE A 90 26.31 -29.01 -4.88
CA ILE A 90 24.87 -28.74 -4.98
C ILE A 90 24.13 -29.48 -3.88
N GLN A 91 24.33 -30.80 -3.75
CA GLN A 91 23.67 -31.67 -2.78
C GLN A 91 23.90 -31.20 -1.34
N GLU A 92 25.14 -30.86 -0.97
CA GLU A 92 25.50 -30.32 0.34
C GLU A 92 24.70 -29.07 0.71
N ASN A 93 24.21 -28.31 -0.27
CA ASN A 93 23.53 -27.02 -0.08
C ASN A 93 22.04 -27.04 -0.43
N LEU A 94 21.47 -28.23 -0.69
CA LEU A 94 20.03 -28.40 -0.85
C LEU A 94 19.28 -28.03 0.42
N CYS A 95 18.08 -27.47 0.24
CA CYS A 95 17.10 -27.16 1.28
C CYS A 95 17.50 -26.11 2.32
N LYS A 96 18.79 -25.74 2.48
CA LYS A 96 19.27 -24.71 3.43
C LYS A 96 18.65 -23.33 3.23
N ASP A 97 18.07 -23.06 2.06
CA ASP A 97 17.43 -21.80 1.69
C ASP A 97 15.89 -21.86 1.69
N VAL A 98 15.32 -22.91 2.30
CA VAL A 98 13.87 -23.17 2.33
C VAL A 98 13.29 -22.71 3.67
N GLU A 99 12.58 -21.57 3.66
CA GLU A 99 11.93 -21.01 4.86
C GLU A 99 10.82 -21.90 5.45
N ARG A 100 10.19 -22.75 4.64
CA ARG A 100 9.03 -23.56 5.03
C ARG A 100 9.15 -24.99 4.56
N GLY A 101 9.00 -25.95 5.48
CA GLY A 101 9.15 -27.37 5.18
C GLY A 101 10.59 -27.79 4.88
N GLU A 102 11.58 -27.08 5.43
CA GLU A 102 13.01 -27.42 5.36
C GLU A 102 13.25 -28.89 5.69
N VAL A 103 12.66 -29.38 6.79
CA VAL A 103 12.81 -30.75 7.28
C VAL A 103 12.26 -31.78 6.27
N GLN A 104 11.13 -31.46 5.62
CA GLN A 104 10.56 -32.33 4.58
C GLN A 104 11.40 -32.30 3.29
N CYS A 105 11.99 -31.15 2.96
CA CYS A 105 12.89 -31.01 1.82
C CYS A 105 14.16 -31.85 2.03
N GLN A 106 14.79 -31.77 3.21
CA GLN A 106 15.99 -32.55 3.57
C GLN A 106 15.73 -34.06 3.50
N SER A 107 14.70 -34.54 4.18
CA SER A 107 14.30 -35.97 4.13
C SER A 107 13.96 -36.45 2.71
N LEU A 108 13.48 -35.55 1.83
CA LEU A 108 13.20 -35.89 0.44
C LEU A 108 14.46 -35.84 -0.46
N ALA A 109 15.46 -35.02 -0.10
CA ALA A 109 16.76 -35.01 -0.78
C ALA A 109 17.48 -36.35 -0.54
N GLU A 110 17.47 -36.84 0.70
CA GLU A 110 17.97 -38.16 1.10
C GLU A 110 17.24 -39.30 0.36
N GLU A 111 15.90 -39.26 0.28
CA GLU A 111 15.10 -40.28 -0.42
C GLU A 111 15.41 -40.38 -1.92
N LEU A 112 15.84 -39.27 -2.54
CA LEU A 112 15.98 -39.13 -4.00
C LEU A 112 17.43 -38.98 -4.48
N GLU A 113 18.41 -39.16 -3.60
CA GLU A 113 19.85 -39.02 -3.89
C GLU A 113 20.28 -39.82 -5.13
N SER A 114 19.95 -41.11 -5.17
CA SER A 114 20.29 -42.01 -6.28
C SER A 114 19.64 -41.59 -7.62
N GLN A 115 18.41 -41.06 -7.59
CA GLN A 115 17.67 -40.60 -8.75
C GLN A 115 18.21 -39.25 -9.26
N ILE A 116 18.72 -38.41 -8.36
CA ILE A 116 19.43 -37.16 -8.69
C ILE A 116 20.75 -37.49 -9.41
N GLU A 117 21.54 -38.45 -8.90
CA GLU A 117 22.76 -38.93 -9.56
C GLU A 117 22.46 -39.56 -10.94
N GLU A 118 21.46 -40.44 -11.03
CA GLU A 118 21.06 -41.07 -12.29
C GLU A 118 20.69 -40.01 -13.33
N TRP A 119 19.94 -38.98 -12.94
CA TRP A 119 19.63 -37.84 -13.80
C TRP A 119 20.91 -37.11 -14.24
N TRP A 120 21.76 -36.75 -13.27
CA TRP A 120 22.94 -35.93 -13.48
C TRP A 120 23.91 -36.55 -14.49
N PHE A 121 24.18 -37.84 -14.38
CA PHE A 121 25.17 -38.52 -15.23
C PHE A 121 24.61 -39.10 -16.53
N LYS A 122 23.30 -39.39 -16.62
CA LYS A 122 22.74 -40.16 -17.75
C LYS A 122 21.57 -39.51 -18.49
N HIS A 123 20.84 -38.58 -17.88
CA HIS A 123 19.56 -38.11 -18.45
C HIS A 123 19.43 -36.60 -18.69
N GLN A 124 20.43 -35.78 -18.36
CA GLN A 124 20.38 -34.34 -18.66
C GLN A 124 20.08 -34.01 -20.14
N ASP A 125 20.53 -34.84 -21.08
CA ASP A 125 20.30 -34.61 -22.52
C ASP A 125 18.89 -35.02 -22.99
N THR A 126 18.23 -35.96 -22.30
CA THR A 126 16.85 -36.39 -22.59
C THR A 126 15.83 -35.56 -21.82
N TYR A 127 16.17 -35.18 -20.58
CA TYR A 127 15.37 -34.39 -19.66
C TYR A 127 16.19 -33.20 -19.16
N PRO A 128 16.24 -32.07 -19.89
CA PRO A 128 17.01 -30.89 -19.48
C PRO A 128 16.54 -30.29 -18.15
N ASP A 129 15.29 -30.51 -17.77
CA ASP A 129 14.75 -30.13 -16.47
C ASP A 129 14.70 -31.35 -15.51
N ILE A 130 15.46 -31.28 -14.42
CA ILE A 130 15.45 -32.26 -13.32
C ILE A 130 14.04 -32.47 -12.73
N TYR A 131 13.17 -31.45 -12.79
CA TYR A 131 11.79 -31.56 -12.35
C TYR A 131 10.97 -32.55 -13.18
N ASP A 132 11.15 -32.56 -14.51
CA ASP A 132 10.39 -33.44 -15.40
C ASP A 132 10.82 -34.89 -15.19
N TYR A 133 12.13 -35.14 -15.06
CA TYR A 133 12.65 -36.48 -14.75
C TYR A 133 12.26 -36.98 -13.37
N ILE A 134 12.54 -36.21 -12.30
CA ILE A 134 12.34 -36.69 -10.92
C ILE A 134 10.86 -36.63 -10.53
N CYS A 135 10.22 -35.48 -10.67
CA CYS A 135 8.89 -35.25 -10.09
C CYS A 135 7.73 -35.74 -10.96
N ILE A 136 7.92 -35.87 -12.27
CA ILE A 136 6.87 -36.37 -13.19
C ILE A 136 7.15 -37.83 -13.57
N GLU A 137 8.29 -38.12 -14.21
CA GLU A 137 8.57 -39.45 -14.78
C GLU A 137 8.91 -40.50 -13.71
N LYS A 138 9.90 -40.25 -12.84
CA LYS A 138 10.45 -41.28 -11.93
C LYS A 138 9.66 -41.49 -10.65
N THR A 139 9.13 -40.43 -10.04
CA THR A 139 8.40 -40.53 -8.76
C THR A 139 6.90 -40.41 -8.91
N GLU A 140 6.39 -40.05 -10.09
CA GLU A 140 4.97 -39.79 -10.38
C GLU A 140 4.27 -38.79 -9.44
N ARG A 141 5.01 -38.04 -8.62
CA ARG A 141 4.45 -37.15 -7.57
C ARG A 141 3.66 -35.98 -8.17
N CYS A 142 4.07 -35.50 -9.34
CA CYS A 142 3.47 -34.39 -10.07
C CYS A 142 2.84 -34.84 -11.41
N CYS A 143 2.27 -33.88 -12.11
CA CYS A 143 1.80 -34.01 -13.49
C CYS A 143 2.56 -33.06 -14.41
N PRO A 144 2.58 -33.32 -15.74
CA PRO A 144 2.96 -32.33 -16.74
C PRO A 144 2.22 -31.01 -16.58
N LYS A 145 2.80 -29.94 -17.15
CA LYS A 145 2.18 -28.61 -17.18
C LYS A 145 0.75 -28.71 -17.74
N ASP A 146 -0.18 -27.99 -17.13
CA ASP A 146 -1.59 -27.92 -17.57
C ASP A 146 -2.34 -29.28 -17.62
N HIS A 147 -1.90 -30.23 -16.78
CA HIS A 147 -2.61 -31.50 -16.48
C HIS A 147 -2.89 -31.62 -14.96
N TYR A 148 -3.92 -32.36 -14.56
CA TYR A 148 -4.39 -32.44 -13.16
C TYR A 148 -4.89 -33.83 -12.75
N GLY A 149 -5.06 -34.06 -11.45
CA GLY A 149 -5.69 -35.28 -10.91
C GLY A 149 -4.81 -36.53 -11.01
N PRO A 150 -5.28 -37.69 -10.51
CA PRO A 150 -4.44 -38.87 -10.29
C PRO A 150 -3.82 -39.42 -11.58
N ASN A 151 -4.54 -39.32 -12.69
CA ASN A 151 -4.12 -39.80 -14.01
C ASN A 151 -3.53 -38.70 -14.91
N CYS A 152 -3.28 -37.50 -14.36
CA CYS A 152 -2.84 -36.33 -15.12
C CYS A 152 -3.68 -36.06 -16.37
N THR A 153 -4.98 -35.82 -16.20
CA THR A 153 -5.88 -35.42 -17.29
C THR A 153 -5.62 -33.98 -17.73
N GLN A 154 -5.74 -33.70 -19.02
CA GLN A 154 -5.56 -32.35 -19.60
C GLN A 154 -6.56 -31.34 -19.02
N CYS A 155 -6.10 -30.14 -18.70
CA CYS A 155 -6.97 -29.03 -18.29
C CYS A 155 -7.92 -28.57 -19.44
N PRO A 156 -9.11 -28.02 -19.12
CA PRO A 156 -10.02 -27.50 -20.13
C PRO A 156 -9.36 -26.44 -21.03
N GLY A 157 -9.33 -26.70 -22.34
CA GLY A 157 -8.72 -25.81 -23.34
C GLY A 157 -7.21 -26.00 -23.58
N TYR A 158 -6.60 -27.06 -23.06
CA TYR A 158 -5.24 -27.47 -23.43
C TYR A 158 -5.08 -27.63 -24.97
N PRO A 159 -3.93 -27.26 -25.58
CA PRO A 159 -2.71 -26.71 -24.97
C PRO A 159 -2.66 -25.17 -24.89
N ASP A 160 -3.44 -24.44 -25.70
CA ASP A 160 -3.22 -22.99 -25.92
C ASP A 160 -4.32 -22.07 -25.34
N ARG A 161 -5.39 -22.65 -24.77
CA ARG A 161 -6.59 -21.93 -24.31
C ARG A 161 -7.05 -22.39 -22.92
N ILE A 162 -6.11 -22.70 -22.02
CA ILE A 162 -6.44 -23.17 -20.66
C ILE A 162 -7.40 -22.16 -20.02
N CYS A 163 -8.61 -22.62 -19.65
CA CYS A 163 -9.65 -21.76 -19.10
C CYS A 163 -9.91 -20.50 -19.94
N SER A 164 -9.99 -20.66 -21.27
CA SER A 164 -10.14 -19.58 -22.26
C SER A 164 -9.08 -18.48 -22.21
N ASN A 165 -7.93 -18.74 -21.57
CA ASN A 165 -6.89 -17.77 -21.20
C ASN A 165 -7.35 -16.65 -20.26
N ASN A 166 -8.52 -16.84 -19.62
CA ASN A 166 -9.18 -15.92 -18.69
C ASN A 166 -9.30 -16.53 -17.27
N GLY A 167 -8.44 -17.49 -16.94
CA GLY A 167 -8.43 -18.17 -15.65
C GLY A 167 -7.35 -19.24 -15.52
N LYS A 168 -7.35 -19.94 -14.39
CA LYS A 168 -6.35 -20.94 -14.01
C LYS A 168 -7.00 -22.28 -13.68
N CYS A 169 -6.44 -23.37 -14.20
CA CYS A 169 -6.94 -24.72 -13.96
C CYS A 169 -6.62 -25.21 -12.53
N LYS A 170 -7.63 -25.63 -11.77
CA LYS A 170 -7.49 -26.10 -10.37
C LYS A 170 -6.78 -27.45 -10.30
N GLY A 171 -5.52 -27.41 -9.86
CA GLY A 171 -4.66 -28.60 -9.72
C GLY A 171 -3.64 -28.79 -10.84
N ALA A 172 -3.49 -27.82 -11.75
CA ALA A 172 -2.52 -27.87 -12.84
C ALA A 172 -1.09 -28.21 -12.37
N GLY A 173 -0.48 -29.20 -13.02
CA GLY A 173 0.83 -29.74 -12.68
C GLY A 173 0.86 -30.55 -11.38
N THR A 174 -0.29 -31.08 -10.90
CA THR A 174 -0.36 -31.88 -9.67
C THR A 174 -1.28 -33.09 -9.80
N ARG A 175 -0.98 -34.19 -9.09
CA ARG A 175 -1.81 -35.40 -9.02
C ARG A 175 -3.13 -35.22 -8.21
N LYS A 176 -3.51 -33.98 -7.88
CA LYS A 176 -4.71 -33.61 -7.11
C LYS A 176 -5.48 -32.48 -7.82
N GLY A 177 -6.65 -32.13 -7.30
CA GLY A 177 -7.54 -31.13 -7.91
C GLY A 177 -8.53 -31.75 -8.88
N ASN A 178 -9.54 -30.96 -9.27
CA ASN A 178 -10.66 -31.39 -10.11
C ASN A 178 -10.62 -30.80 -11.53
N GLY A 179 -9.62 -29.98 -11.88
CA GLY A 179 -9.44 -29.40 -13.20
C GLY A 179 -10.41 -28.28 -13.58
N GLY A 180 -11.40 -27.99 -12.75
CA GLY A 180 -12.31 -26.87 -12.97
C GLY A 180 -11.54 -25.55 -12.98
N CYS A 181 -12.03 -24.57 -13.74
CA CYS A 181 -11.36 -23.28 -13.83
C CYS A 181 -11.56 -22.41 -12.59
N PHE A 182 -10.59 -21.55 -12.32
CA PHE A 182 -10.66 -20.42 -11.41
C PHE A 182 -10.50 -19.16 -12.27
N CYS A 183 -11.61 -18.46 -12.52
CA CYS A 183 -11.64 -17.35 -13.46
C CYS A 183 -11.01 -16.09 -12.88
N ASP A 184 -10.37 -15.31 -13.74
CA ASP A 184 -9.85 -14.00 -13.39
C ASP A 184 -11.00 -12.98 -13.24
N LYS A 185 -10.70 -11.84 -12.60
CA LYS A 185 -11.70 -10.83 -12.26
C LYS A 185 -12.39 -10.29 -13.52
N GLY A 186 -13.70 -10.46 -13.60
CA GLY A 186 -14.51 -10.04 -14.76
C GLY A 186 -14.96 -11.20 -15.65
N TYR A 187 -14.54 -12.44 -15.38
CA TYR A 187 -14.93 -13.64 -16.13
C TYR A 187 -15.67 -14.65 -15.25
N ILE A 188 -16.55 -15.43 -15.85
CA ILE A 188 -17.38 -16.46 -15.21
C ILE A 188 -17.62 -17.64 -16.18
N GLY A 189 -18.31 -18.69 -15.70
CA GLY A 189 -18.56 -19.94 -16.42
C GLY A 189 -17.48 -21.01 -16.15
N ASP A 190 -17.77 -22.26 -16.51
CA ASP A 190 -16.92 -23.42 -16.20
C ASP A 190 -15.52 -23.34 -16.83
N ILE A 191 -15.39 -22.62 -17.95
CA ILE A 191 -14.16 -22.39 -18.70
C ILE A 191 -13.79 -20.90 -18.85
N CYS A 192 -14.40 -20.02 -18.04
CA CYS A 192 -14.12 -18.56 -18.05
C CYS A 192 -14.38 -17.86 -19.40
N SER A 193 -15.40 -18.35 -20.13
CA SER A 193 -15.79 -17.90 -21.48
C SER A 193 -16.92 -16.88 -21.50
N GLU A 194 -17.33 -16.35 -20.34
CA GLU A 194 -18.42 -15.40 -20.19
C GLU A 194 -17.99 -14.23 -19.31
N CYS A 195 -18.56 -13.04 -19.52
CA CYS A 195 -18.32 -11.89 -18.64
C CYS A 195 -19.13 -12.01 -17.36
N ALA A 196 -18.49 -11.72 -16.22
CA ALA A 196 -19.14 -11.65 -14.92
C ALA A 196 -20.12 -10.46 -14.83
N PRO A 197 -21.09 -10.47 -13.92
CA PRO A 197 -21.95 -9.31 -13.66
C PRO A 197 -21.13 -8.03 -13.39
N ARG A 198 -21.60 -6.90 -13.93
CA ARG A 198 -20.88 -5.61 -14.01
C ARG A 198 -19.65 -5.59 -14.94
N TYR A 199 -19.57 -6.53 -15.89
CA TYR A 199 -18.65 -6.49 -17.03
C TYR A 199 -19.41 -6.72 -18.33
N TYR A 200 -18.91 -6.15 -19.43
CA TYR A 200 -19.45 -6.32 -20.78
C TYR A 200 -18.38 -6.85 -21.73
N GLU A 201 -18.81 -7.49 -22.82
CA GLU A 201 -17.93 -7.97 -23.90
C GLU A 201 -17.41 -6.74 -24.69
N SER A 202 -16.20 -6.27 -24.38
CA SER A 202 -15.61 -5.11 -25.07
C SER A 202 -14.87 -5.49 -26.35
N TYR A 203 -14.42 -6.74 -26.44
CA TYR A 203 -13.92 -7.36 -27.66
C TYR A 203 -14.17 -8.87 -27.63
N LYS A 204 -14.57 -9.45 -28.76
CA LYS A 204 -14.85 -10.87 -28.90
C LYS A 204 -14.50 -11.36 -30.29
N ASP A 205 -13.71 -12.43 -30.33
CA ASP A 205 -13.27 -13.15 -31.51
C ASP A 205 -13.24 -14.65 -31.19
N GLU A 206 -13.05 -15.53 -32.19
CA GLU A 206 -13.03 -16.99 -32.01
C GLU A 206 -12.06 -17.45 -30.90
N LYS A 207 -10.96 -16.71 -30.70
CA LYS A 207 -9.87 -17.05 -29.79
C LYS A 207 -9.86 -16.25 -28.49
N THR A 208 -10.39 -15.02 -28.49
CA THR A 208 -10.24 -14.06 -27.39
C THR A 208 -11.56 -13.42 -27.01
N LEU A 209 -11.87 -13.42 -25.71
CA LEU A 209 -12.95 -12.65 -25.12
C LEU A 209 -12.32 -11.68 -24.12
N LEU A 210 -12.55 -10.38 -24.32
CA LEU A 210 -12.16 -9.33 -23.40
C LEU A 210 -13.41 -8.81 -22.68
N CYS A 211 -13.42 -8.95 -21.36
CA CYS A 211 -14.46 -8.40 -20.51
C CYS A 211 -13.96 -7.11 -19.84
N SER A 212 -14.66 -6.00 -20.06
CA SER A 212 -14.34 -4.71 -19.43
C SER A 212 -15.42 -4.33 -18.42
N SER A 213 -15.04 -3.65 -17.34
CA SER A 213 -16.00 -3.28 -16.28
C SER A 213 -16.99 -2.24 -16.78
N CYS A 214 -18.25 -2.41 -16.40
CA CYS A 214 -19.29 -1.41 -16.56
C CYS A 214 -18.94 -0.09 -15.84
N HIS A 215 -19.56 1.00 -16.27
CA HIS A 215 -19.44 2.29 -15.58
C HIS A 215 -19.95 2.19 -14.13
N ALA A 216 -19.40 3.03 -13.23
CA ALA A 216 -19.81 3.05 -11.81
C ALA A 216 -21.32 3.29 -11.66
N ALA A 217 -21.89 4.08 -12.57
CA ALA A 217 -23.32 4.38 -12.70
C ALA A 217 -24.23 3.17 -12.98
N CYS A 218 -23.70 2.01 -13.41
CA CYS A 218 -24.52 0.84 -13.76
C CYS A 218 -24.77 -0.07 -12.55
N ASP A 219 -26.04 -0.37 -12.26
CA ASP A 219 -26.46 -1.38 -11.30
C ASP A 219 -26.65 -2.75 -11.97
N GLY A 220 -25.60 -3.56 -11.95
CA GLY A 220 -25.58 -4.88 -12.58
C GLY A 220 -25.04 -4.85 -14.02
N PRO A 221 -25.70 -5.48 -15.01
CA PRO A 221 -25.20 -5.61 -16.37
C PRO A 221 -25.21 -4.28 -17.14
N CYS A 222 -24.35 -4.21 -18.15
CA CYS A 222 -24.30 -3.14 -19.14
C CYS A 222 -23.94 -3.72 -20.51
N LYS A 223 -24.22 -2.96 -21.58
CA LYS A 223 -24.03 -3.38 -22.97
C LYS A 223 -22.73 -2.85 -23.60
N GLY A 224 -22.02 -1.96 -22.92
CA GLY A 224 -20.95 -1.17 -23.50
C GLY A 224 -20.28 -0.22 -22.50
N ALA A 225 -19.53 0.74 -23.05
CA ALA A 225 -18.69 1.65 -22.28
C ALA A 225 -19.45 2.89 -21.77
N GLY A 226 -19.17 3.29 -20.54
CA GLY A 226 -19.71 4.53 -19.97
C GLY A 226 -21.17 4.40 -19.48
N PRO A 227 -21.78 5.51 -19.04
CA PRO A 227 -23.08 5.50 -18.37
C PRO A 227 -24.28 5.32 -19.32
N LYS A 228 -24.07 5.42 -20.65
CA LYS A 228 -25.12 5.26 -21.65
C LYS A 228 -25.63 3.82 -21.76
N ASP A 229 -24.72 2.86 -21.66
CA ASP A 229 -25.01 1.45 -21.94
C ASP A 229 -25.41 0.65 -20.67
N CYS A 230 -25.66 1.33 -19.55
CA CYS A 230 -26.23 0.72 -18.35
C CYS A 230 -27.67 0.25 -18.61
N GLU A 231 -28.03 -0.97 -18.25
CA GLU A 231 -29.44 -1.41 -18.31
C GLU A 231 -30.28 -0.80 -17.17
N LYS A 232 -29.63 -0.53 -16.03
CA LYS A 232 -30.21 0.08 -14.84
C LYS A 232 -29.18 0.98 -14.17
N CYS A 233 -29.62 2.13 -13.65
CA CYS A 233 -28.76 3.04 -12.91
C CYS A 233 -28.61 2.62 -11.44
N ALA A 234 -27.41 2.84 -10.89
CA ALA A 234 -27.09 2.70 -9.48
C ALA A 234 -27.73 3.81 -8.64
N ALA A 235 -27.76 3.60 -7.32
CA ALA A 235 -28.09 4.68 -6.38
C ALA A 235 -27.13 5.87 -6.57
N GLY A 236 -27.65 7.09 -6.43
CA GLY A 236 -26.93 8.32 -6.81
C GLY A 236 -27.04 8.68 -8.31
N TRP A 237 -27.67 7.85 -9.13
CA TRP A 237 -27.83 8.09 -10.57
C TRP A 237 -29.30 7.99 -11.01
N TYR A 238 -29.67 8.69 -12.08
CA TYR A 238 -30.99 8.62 -12.71
C TYR A 238 -30.88 8.40 -14.23
N MET A 239 -31.80 7.61 -14.79
CA MET A 239 -31.80 7.31 -16.22
C MET A 239 -32.42 8.47 -17.00
N ILE A 240 -31.74 8.93 -18.05
CA ILE A 240 -32.26 9.82 -19.09
C ILE A 240 -32.28 9.04 -20.41
N GLU A 241 -33.43 9.02 -21.08
CA GLU A 241 -33.59 8.40 -22.40
C GLU A 241 -32.54 8.95 -23.39
N ASP A 242 -32.02 8.06 -24.25
CA ASP A 242 -30.92 8.28 -25.21
C ASP A 242 -29.56 8.74 -24.68
N LYS A 243 -29.46 9.19 -23.42
CA LYS A 243 -28.22 9.71 -22.83
C LYS A 243 -27.60 8.81 -21.75
N GLY A 244 -28.40 8.00 -21.05
CA GLY A 244 -27.92 7.08 -20.02
C GLY A 244 -28.13 7.52 -18.59
N CYS A 245 -27.36 6.94 -17.68
CA CYS A 245 -27.36 7.30 -16.27
C CYS A 245 -26.62 8.62 -16.02
N PHE A 246 -27.34 9.62 -15.52
CA PHE A 246 -26.78 10.89 -15.08
C PHE A 246 -26.64 10.93 -13.57
N ASP A 247 -25.58 11.56 -13.11
CA ASP A 247 -25.30 11.79 -11.71
C ASP A 247 -26.39 12.68 -11.08
N ILE A 248 -26.87 12.30 -9.90
CA ILE A 248 -27.79 13.13 -9.14
C ILE A 248 -26.95 14.09 -8.32
N ASP A 249 -26.93 15.37 -8.69
CA ASP A 249 -26.42 16.40 -7.79
C ASP A 249 -27.36 16.52 -6.58
N GLU A 250 -27.01 15.80 -5.51
CA GLU A 250 -27.79 15.83 -4.27
C GLU A 250 -27.67 17.18 -3.58
N CYS A 251 -26.52 17.85 -3.67
CA CYS A 251 -26.28 19.16 -3.06
C CYS A 251 -27.21 20.25 -3.61
N LEU A 252 -27.62 20.15 -4.88
CA LEU A 252 -28.63 21.04 -5.48
C LEU A 252 -30.09 20.66 -5.15
N ARG A 253 -30.35 19.46 -4.60
CA ARG A 253 -31.73 19.01 -4.29
C ARG A 253 -32.23 19.44 -2.92
N SER A 254 -31.36 19.60 -1.92
CA SER A 254 -31.75 20.09 -0.59
C SER A 254 -30.56 20.65 0.19
N ASN A 255 -30.74 21.83 0.79
CA ASN A 255 -29.74 22.43 1.67
C ASN A 255 -29.53 21.67 2.98
N ASP A 256 -30.49 20.83 3.41
CA ASP A 256 -30.47 20.13 4.71
C ASP A 256 -29.88 18.70 4.62
N ILE A 257 -29.19 18.36 3.52
CA ILE A 257 -28.60 17.03 3.31
C ILE A 257 -27.39 16.77 4.24
N CYS A 258 -26.63 17.81 4.57
CA CYS A 258 -25.49 17.71 5.49
C CYS A 258 -25.87 18.25 6.88
N PRO A 259 -25.81 17.44 7.94
CA PRO A 259 -26.22 17.88 9.28
C PRO A 259 -25.16 18.75 9.96
N GLY A 260 -25.61 19.86 10.56
CA GLY A 260 -24.78 20.71 11.42
C GLY A 260 -23.93 21.72 10.65
N ASN A 261 -22.72 22.02 11.15
CA ASN A 261 -21.81 23.00 10.55
C ASN A 261 -20.97 22.35 9.42
N GLN A 262 -21.67 21.90 8.37
CA GLN A 262 -21.10 21.18 7.24
C GLN A 262 -21.64 21.74 5.92
N PHE A 263 -20.85 21.63 4.85
CA PHE A 263 -21.28 21.92 3.48
C PHE A 263 -21.23 20.66 2.61
N CYS A 264 -22.08 20.63 1.59
CA CYS A 264 -22.21 19.53 0.65
C CYS A 264 -21.28 19.74 -0.55
N ILE A 265 -20.55 18.69 -0.93
CA ILE A 265 -19.86 18.60 -2.22
C ILE A 265 -20.41 17.42 -3.02
N ASN A 266 -20.80 17.67 -4.27
CA ASN A 266 -21.27 16.61 -5.15
C ASN A 266 -20.09 15.75 -5.63
N LYS A 267 -20.26 14.44 -5.73
CA LYS A 267 -19.30 13.52 -6.37
C LYS A 267 -20.07 12.48 -7.17
N GLU A 268 -19.41 11.89 -8.16
CA GLU A 268 -20.03 10.91 -9.05
C GLU A 268 -20.63 9.71 -8.28
N GLY A 269 -21.96 9.65 -8.24
CA GLY A 269 -22.78 8.64 -7.58
C GLY A 269 -23.00 8.82 -6.08
N SER A 270 -22.55 9.93 -5.48
CA SER A 270 -22.76 10.26 -4.06
C SER A 270 -22.20 11.65 -3.71
N TYR A 271 -22.95 12.45 -2.98
CA TYR A 271 -22.41 13.58 -2.24
C TYR A 271 -21.41 13.17 -1.13
N ALA A 272 -20.64 14.14 -0.64
CA ALA A 272 -19.96 14.08 0.65
C ALA A 272 -20.18 15.37 1.44
N CYS A 273 -20.26 15.26 2.76
CA CYS A 273 -20.35 16.41 3.66
C CYS A 273 -18.99 16.70 4.28
N LEU A 274 -18.52 17.94 4.13
CA LEU A 274 -17.27 18.43 4.72
C LEU A 274 -17.58 19.43 5.83
N ALA A 275 -16.75 19.46 6.87
CA ALA A 275 -16.90 20.43 7.95
C ALA A 275 -16.55 21.85 7.46
N CYS A 276 -17.33 22.84 7.90
CA CYS A 276 -16.98 24.24 7.69
C CYS A 276 -15.71 24.63 8.45
N ASP A 277 -15.05 25.71 8.02
CA ASP A 277 -13.95 26.31 8.78
C ASP A 277 -14.39 26.68 10.21
N LYS A 278 -13.44 26.64 11.16
CA LYS A 278 -13.66 26.97 12.58
C LYS A 278 -14.16 28.41 12.79
N ALA A 279 -13.88 29.31 11.85
CA ALA A 279 -14.35 30.68 11.84
C ALA A 279 -15.82 30.81 11.38
N CYS A 280 -16.47 29.76 10.87
CA CYS A 280 -17.83 29.78 10.35
C CYS A 280 -18.86 29.14 11.31
N ASN A 281 -20.07 29.70 11.33
CA ASN A 281 -21.29 29.09 11.86
C ASN A 281 -22.33 29.00 10.71
N GLY A 282 -22.17 27.95 9.91
CA GLY A 282 -22.76 27.78 8.58
C GLY A 282 -21.82 28.30 7.48
N CYS A 283 -21.58 27.49 6.45
CA CYS A 283 -20.76 27.83 5.27
C CYS A 283 -21.37 27.23 3.99
N THR A 284 -20.90 27.69 2.83
CA THR A 284 -21.31 27.18 1.50
C THR A 284 -20.17 26.55 0.70
N GLY A 285 -18.98 26.46 1.30
CA GLY A 285 -17.75 25.98 0.68
C GLY A 285 -16.64 25.89 1.72
N ASP A 286 -15.46 25.47 1.28
CA ASP A 286 -14.28 25.46 2.14
C ASP A 286 -13.78 26.89 2.40
N GLY A 287 -13.10 27.07 3.53
CA GLY A 287 -12.42 28.32 3.90
C GLY A 287 -13.25 29.35 4.70
N PRO A 288 -12.56 30.26 5.42
CA PRO A 288 -13.15 31.29 6.29
C PRO A 288 -13.79 32.49 5.55
N ASP A 289 -13.74 32.53 4.23
CA ASP A 289 -14.41 33.52 3.36
C ASP A 289 -15.77 33.03 2.84
N MET A 290 -15.99 31.71 2.82
CA MET A 290 -17.25 31.06 2.40
C MET A 290 -18.25 30.86 3.57
N CYS A 291 -18.07 31.59 4.67
CA CYS A 291 -18.98 31.58 5.82
C CYS A 291 -20.30 32.33 5.56
N VAL A 292 -21.43 31.70 5.87
CA VAL A 292 -22.76 32.33 5.93
C VAL A 292 -22.84 33.28 7.13
N LYS A 293 -22.31 32.84 8.28
CA LYS A 293 -22.10 33.65 9.49
C LYS A 293 -20.75 33.29 10.09
N CYS A 294 -20.10 34.24 10.76
CA CYS A 294 -18.92 33.92 11.55
C CYS A 294 -19.31 33.18 12.84
N ALA A 295 -18.40 32.36 13.36
CA ALA A 295 -18.49 31.75 14.68
C ALA A 295 -18.31 32.78 15.80
N ASP A 296 -18.63 32.38 17.03
CA ASP A 296 -18.39 33.19 18.22
C ASP A 296 -16.88 33.54 18.33
N ASP A 297 -16.57 34.77 18.73
CA ASP A 297 -15.23 35.38 18.74
C ASP A 297 -14.60 35.67 17.34
N TYR A 298 -15.37 35.54 16.25
CA TYR A 298 -14.96 35.93 14.89
C TYR A 298 -15.84 37.05 14.32
N HIS A 299 -15.23 37.98 13.61
CA HIS A 299 -15.90 39.11 12.97
C HIS A 299 -15.63 39.14 11.46
N LYS A 300 -16.66 39.43 10.67
CA LYS A 300 -16.55 39.53 9.21
C LYS A 300 -15.85 40.84 8.82
N LYS A 301 -14.71 40.73 8.15
CA LYS A 301 -13.94 41.84 7.59
C LYS A 301 -13.54 41.48 6.16
N ASP A 302 -13.84 42.34 5.20
CA ASP A 302 -13.48 42.12 3.78
C ASP A 302 -13.96 40.74 3.25
N ASN A 303 -15.18 40.36 3.64
CA ASN A 303 -15.82 39.04 3.47
C ASN A 303 -15.20 37.84 4.22
N LEU A 304 -14.04 38.00 4.83
CA LEU A 304 -13.34 36.97 5.62
C LEU A 304 -13.77 37.01 7.11
N CYS A 305 -14.02 35.86 7.73
CA CYS A 305 -14.23 35.78 9.19
C CYS A 305 -12.88 35.72 9.92
N ILE A 306 -12.54 36.77 10.69
CA ILE A 306 -11.27 36.87 11.43
C ILE A 306 -11.50 36.96 12.95
N ASN A 307 -10.63 36.32 13.73
CA ASN A 307 -10.69 36.39 15.19
C ASN A 307 -10.12 37.72 15.72
N SER A 308 -10.89 38.42 16.56
CA SER A 308 -10.48 39.72 17.14
C SER A 308 -9.37 39.59 18.19
N ASP A 309 -9.40 38.49 18.94
CA ASP A 309 -8.57 38.32 20.14
C ASP A 309 -7.12 38.00 19.80
N LEU A 310 -6.86 37.28 18.69
CA LEU A 310 -5.53 37.16 18.10
C LEU A 310 -4.92 38.53 17.79
N LEU A 311 -5.73 39.46 17.28
CA LEU A 311 -5.29 40.81 16.91
C LEU A 311 -5.06 41.69 18.14
N GLY A 312 -5.91 41.56 19.17
CA GLY A 312 -5.73 42.18 20.49
C GLY A 312 -4.48 41.66 21.21
N ARG A 313 -4.30 40.34 21.27
CA ARG A 313 -3.13 39.68 21.87
C ARG A 313 -1.83 40.08 21.18
N LYS A 314 -1.77 40.00 19.84
CA LYS A 314 -0.57 40.41 19.07
C LYS A 314 -0.25 41.90 19.26
N LYS A 315 -1.27 42.76 19.43
CA LYS A 315 -1.07 44.18 19.79
C LYS A 315 -0.50 44.35 21.21
N GLN A 316 -0.97 43.58 22.18
CA GLN A 316 -0.46 43.61 23.55
C GLN A 316 0.98 43.08 23.65
N GLU A 317 1.30 41.99 22.95
CA GLU A 317 2.64 41.42 22.84
C GLU A 317 3.62 42.41 22.19
N ASN A 318 3.23 43.04 21.08
CA ASN A 318 4.03 44.10 20.43
C ASN A 318 4.22 45.33 21.35
N LEU A 319 3.18 45.77 22.07
CA LEU A 319 3.29 46.90 23.00
C LEU A 319 4.26 46.59 24.14
N ALA A 320 4.17 45.40 24.73
CA ALA A 320 5.11 44.97 25.77
C ALA A 320 6.55 44.93 25.25
N ARG A 321 6.77 44.46 24.00
CA ARG A 321 8.09 44.40 23.36
C ARG A 321 8.70 45.79 23.13
N TYR A 322 7.92 46.77 22.66
CA TYR A 322 8.43 48.14 22.51
C TYR A 322 8.68 48.83 23.86
N LEU A 323 7.89 48.53 24.89
CA LEU A 323 8.11 49.05 26.24
C LEU A 323 9.41 48.51 26.87
N THR A 324 9.76 47.22 26.65
CA THR A 324 11.04 46.69 27.15
C THR A 324 12.25 47.29 26.41
N TYR A 325 12.18 47.48 25.09
CA TYR A 325 13.24 48.17 24.34
C TYR A 325 13.44 49.61 24.81
N PHE A 326 12.35 50.36 25.00
CA PHE A 326 12.43 51.70 25.57
C PHE A 326 13.06 51.70 26.98
N GLY A 327 12.65 50.76 27.83
CA GLY A 327 13.22 50.56 29.17
C GLY A 327 14.73 50.26 29.15
N LEU A 328 15.21 49.42 28.23
CA LEU A 328 16.64 49.12 28.06
C LEU A 328 17.43 50.37 27.66
N CYS A 329 16.96 51.13 26.68
CA CYS A 329 17.60 52.39 26.28
C CYS A 329 17.67 53.37 27.47
N VAL A 330 16.56 53.60 28.16
CA VAL A 330 16.51 54.49 29.34
C VAL A 330 17.45 54.02 30.46
N ALA A 331 17.51 52.71 30.73
CA ALA A 331 18.43 52.16 31.73
C ALA A 331 19.91 52.43 31.39
N THR A 332 20.33 52.28 30.13
CA THR A 332 21.71 52.60 29.73
C THR A 332 22.06 54.08 29.95
N CYS A 333 21.10 54.99 29.68
CA CYS A 333 21.28 56.43 29.90
C CYS A 333 21.35 56.80 31.39
N ILE A 334 20.60 56.11 32.27
CA ILE A 334 20.59 56.38 33.72
C ILE A 334 21.85 55.82 34.41
N ILE A 335 22.28 54.61 34.07
CA ILE A 335 23.38 53.93 34.77
C ILE A 335 24.75 54.56 34.45
N LEU A 336 24.94 55.11 33.25
CA LEU A 336 26.26 55.51 32.74
C LEU A 336 26.48 57.04 32.66
N GLN A 337 25.68 57.82 33.40
CA GLN A 337 25.72 59.30 33.43
C GLN A 337 27.12 59.90 33.68
N ARG A 338 28.03 59.18 34.36
CA ARG A 338 29.36 59.67 34.72
C ARG A 338 30.47 59.36 33.70
N ASN A 339 30.20 58.57 32.65
CA ASN A 339 31.18 58.26 31.61
C ASN A 339 30.51 58.09 30.23
N VAL A 340 30.51 59.18 29.46
CA VAL A 340 29.89 59.27 28.12
C VAL A 340 30.47 58.24 27.14
N TYR A 341 31.77 57.93 27.22
CA TYR A 341 32.40 56.95 26.33
C TYR A 341 31.98 55.51 26.62
N ALA A 342 31.75 55.16 27.90
CA ALA A 342 31.19 53.86 28.24
C ALA A 342 29.71 53.76 27.84
N ALA A 343 28.96 54.86 28.00
CA ALA A 343 27.56 54.95 27.59
C ALA A 343 27.38 54.75 26.08
N SER A 344 28.23 55.36 25.24
CA SER A 344 28.12 55.24 23.77
C SER A 344 28.42 53.82 23.27
N VAL A 345 29.42 53.14 23.83
CA VAL A 345 29.75 51.74 23.46
C VAL A 345 28.63 50.79 23.86
N ILE A 346 28.11 50.89 25.09
CA ILE A 346 27.03 50.02 25.57
C ILE A 346 25.71 50.32 24.85
N GLY A 347 25.42 51.60 24.58
CA GLY A 347 24.26 52.00 23.78
C GLY A 347 24.29 51.44 22.35
N LEU A 348 25.45 51.41 21.71
CA LEU A 348 25.63 50.79 20.39
C LEU A 348 25.37 49.28 20.43
N LEU A 349 25.89 48.57 21.45
CA LEU A 349 25.63 47.13 21.62
C LEU A 349 24.13 46.83 21.85
N VAL A 350 23.43 47.66 22.64
CA VAL A 350 21.97 47.53 22.85
C VAL A 350 21.20 47.83 21.56
N ALA A 351 21.60 48.84 20.78
CA ALA A 351 21.00 49.13 19.49
C ALA A 351 21.14 47.96 18.50
N VAL A 352 22.35 47.37 18.40
CA VAL A 352 22.60 46.16 17.59
C VAL A 352 21.75 44.98 18.06
N TYR A 353 21.66 44.75 19.38
CA TYR A 353 20.80 43.70 19.95
C TYR A 353 19.32 43.87 19.58
N ILE A 354 18.78 45.10 19.69
CA ILE A 354 17.39 45.39 19.30
C ILE A 354 17.20 45.17 17.80
N SER A 355 18.11 45.66 16.96
CA SER A 355 18.03 45.50 15.50
C SER A 355 18.07 44.02 15.06
N VAL A 356 18.95 43.22 15.65
CA VAL A 356 19.01 41.77 15.39
C VAL A 356 17.76 41.06 15.92
N SER A 357 17.23 41.48 17.08
CA SER A 357 16.01 40.90 17.66
C SER A 357 14.79 41.12 16.77
N GLU A 358 14.54 42.35 16.30
CA GLU A 358 13.45 42.64 15.35
C GLU A 358 13.65 41.92 14.01
N TYR A 359 14.88 41.84 13.50
CA TYR A 359 15.19 41.11 12.27
C TYR A 359 14.83 39.62 12.39
N MET A 360 15.24 38.97 13.50
CA MET A 360 14.92 37.57 13.77
C MET A 360 13.41 37.35 13.96
N ILE A 361 12.72 38.23 14.69
CA ILE A 361 11.26 38.15 14.91
C ILE A 361 10.48 38.36 13.61
N ALA A 362 10.92 39.28 12.74
CA ALA A 362 10.34 39.49 11.42
C ALA A 362 10.50 38.24 10.54
N TYR A 363 11.70 37.65 10.52
CA TYR A 363 11.99 36.41 9.80
C TYR A 363 11.13 35.24 10.30
N SER A 364 11.02 35.05 11.63
CA SER A 364 10.16 34.00 12.21
C SER A 364 8.67 34.22 11.95
N ASN A 365 8.17 35.47 11.98
CA ASN A 365 6.77 35.77 11.64
C ASN A 365 6.45 35.46 10.17
N VAL A 366 7.40 35.73 9.25
CA VAL A 366 7.27 35.32 7.84
C VAL A 366 7.12 33.79 7.76
N GLN A 367 7.90 33.06 8.55
CA GLN A 367 7.89 31.60 8.56
C GLN A 367 6.56 31.02 9.09
N ASP A 368 5.97 31.59 10.14
CA ASP A 368 4.62 31.24 10.64
C ASP A 368 3.50 31.61 9.65
N THR A 369 3.65 32.66 8.84
CA THR A 369 2.69 32.93 7.75
C THR A 369 2.85 31.97 6.56
N THR A 370 4.06 31.48 6.27
CA THR A 370 4.24 30.47 5.22
C THR A 370 3.77 29.08 5.63
N THR A 371 4.00 28.64 6.88
CA THR A 371 3.53 27.32 7.34
C THR A 371 2.02 27.22 7.47
N ASN A 372 1.30 28.35 7.59
CA ASN A 372 -0.15 28.43 7.49
C ASN A 372 -0.66 28.71 6.04
N MET A 373 0.24 28.83 5.06
CA MET A 373 -0.10 28.92 3.63
C MET A 373 0.32 27.68 2.81
N ASP A 374 1.08 26.75 3.39
CA ASP A 374 1.43 25.46 2.76
C ASP A 374 0.30 24.40 2.88
N ILE A 375 -0.95 24.80 2.66
CA ILE A 375 -2.08 23.90 2.31
C ILE A 375 -2.60 24.25 0.90
N LEU A 376 -1.68 24.42 -0.05
CA LEU A 376 -1.93 24.24 -1.48
C LEU A 376 -0.77 23.43 -2.09
N GLY A 377 -0.74 22.13 -1.78
CA GLY A 377 0.02 21.19 -2.58
C GLY A 377 -0.62 21.01 -3.97
N PRO A 378 0.16 20.75 -5.03
CA PRO A 378 -0.39 20.56 -6.37
C PRO A 378 -0.95 19.14 -6.54
N ALA A 379 -2.27 18.97 -6.33
CA ALA A 379 -3.12 17.92 -6.92
C ALA A 379 -4.60 18.19 -6.62
#